data_AF-A0A2P4PRQ6-F1
#
_entry.id   AF-A0A2P4PRQ6-F1
#
_cell.length_a   1.000
_cell.length_b   1.000
_cell.length_c   1.000
_cell.angle_alpha   90.00
_cell.angle_beta   90.00
_cell.angle_gamma   90.00
#
_symmetry.space_group_name_H-M   'P 1'
#
loop_
_entity.id
_entity.type
_entity.pdbx_description
1 polymer ?
#
loop_
_entity_poly.entity_id
_entity_poly.type
_entity_poly.pdbx_seq_one_letter_code
_entity_poly.pdbx_strand_id
1 'polypeptide(L)'
;MQALNIPRKIEFFIPFHLAQCKIKALLNKLTLKKFDSISDQIIFYANNRRDGCMLREIVRLIFESHDESNFCAIYAQLCFRLMERVDHKIIAIKKFRNKFLQGGTLFKKYLLDRCEKDFKKGWKVNMMSYENYEAIKIRKQGLGLIRFIGELFKLKIIAKKTMHECIEKLLKLPEEEEMESLCILMNIVGKQLDYIESNNNEQRMEPYFERMKELSTSPNLSNQIKFLLMDVIDLRDNAWKPRESRSEIFKLNSNV
;
A
#
# COMPACT_ATOMS: atom_id res chain seq x y z
N MET A 1 33.41 -39.74 -26.40
CA MET A 1 32.01 -39.71 -26.89
C MET A 1 31.13 -39.42 -25.69
N GLN A 2 30.25 -38.42 -25.59
CA GLN A 2 29.86 -37.27 -26.40
C GLN A 2 29.57 -36.17 -25.36
N ALA A 3 30.22 -35.01 -25.45
CA ALA A 3 29.80 -33.85 -24.68
C ALA A 3 28.49 -33.35 -25.30
N LEU A 4 27.39 -33.46 -24.56
CA LEU A 4 26.10 -32.85 -24.90
C LEU A 4 26.28 -31.34 -24.98
N ASN A 5 26.45 -30.86 -26.20
CA ASN A 5 26.51 -29.46 -26.56
C ASN A 5 25.08 -28.89 -26.43
N ILE A 6 24.74 -28.41 -25.24
CA ILE A 6 23.50 -27.66 -25.02
C ILE A 6 23.79 -26.22 -25.47
N PRO A 7 23.11 -25.70 -26.51
CA PRO A 7 23.36 -24.34 -26.96
C PRO A 7 22.95 -23.36 -25.85
N ARG A 8 23.93 -22.61 -25.33
CA ARG A 8 23.66 -21.43 -24.50
C ARG A 8 22.88 -20.44 -25.36
N LYS A 9 21.55 -20.44 -25.26
CA LYS A 9 20.75 -19.28 -25.68
C LYS A 9 21.32 -18.09 -24.93
N ILE A 10 21.96 -17.18 -25.66
CA ILE A 10 22.34 -15.88 -25.15
C ILE A 10 21.00 -15.20 -24.86
N GLU A 11 20.50 -15.31 -23.62
CA GLU A 11 19.37 -14.51 -23.18
C GLU A 11 19.84 -13.06 -23.27
N PHE A 12 19.35 -12.34 -24.28
CA PHE A 12 19.67 -10.94 -24.49
C PHE A 12 19.06 -10.16 -23.34
N PHE A 13 19.88 -9.96 -22.30
CA PHE A 13 19.42 -9.39 -21.06
C PHE A 13 19.41 -7.88 -21.19
N ILE A 14 18.26 -7.26 -20.90
CA ILE A 14 18.17 -5.81 -20.96
C ILE A 14 19.03 -5.26 -19.80
N PRO A 15 20.00 -4.36 -20.08
CA PRO A 15 20.80 -3.77 -19.02
C PRO A 15 19.93 -3.17 -17.91
N PHE A 16 20.28 -3.45 -16.65
CA PHE A 16 19.45 -3.13 -15.48
C PHE A 16 19.01 -1.66 -15.46
N HIS A 17 19.96 -0.76 -15.69
CA HIS A 17 19.70 0.68 -15.69
C HIS A 17 18.71 1.09 -16.81
N LEU A 18 18.80 0.47 -17.99
CA LEU A 18 17.86 0.75 -19.08
C LEU A 18 16.45 0.27 -18.74
N ALA A 19 16.32 -0.93 -18.19
CA ALA A 19 15.04 -1.44 -17.71
C ALA A 19 14.45 -0.52 -16.61
N GLN A 20 15.27 -0.09 -15.65
CA GLN A 20 14.88 0.83 -14.59
C GLN A 20 14.36 2.17 -15.13
N CYS A 21 15.09 2.82 -16.06
CA CYS A 21 14.66 4.06 -16.69
C CYS A 21 13.34 3.88 -17.47
N LYS A 22 13.17 2.76 -18.18
CA LYS A 22 11.94 2.46 -18.91
C LYS A 22 10.76 2.23 -17.97
N ILE A 23 10.92 1.44 -16.91
CA ILE A 23 9.89 1.22 -15.89
C ILE A 23 9.48 2.54 -15.25
N LYS A 24 10.44 3.41 -14.89
CA LYS A 24 10.13 4.73 -14.33
C LYS A 24 9.31 5.59 -15.30
N ALA A 25 9.69 5.62 -16.58
CA ALA A 25 8.93 6.35 -17.61
C ALA A 25 7.53 5.77 -17.85
N LEU A 26 7.35 4.46 -17.68
CA LEU A 26 6.06 3.77 -17.78
C LEU A 26 5.16 4.10 -16.59
N LEU A 27 5.69 4.08 -15.36
CA LEU A 27 4.96 4.46 -14.16
C LEU A 27 4.45 5.91 -14.25
N ASN A 28 5.26 6.85 -14.74
CA ASN A 28 4.84 8.24 -14.94
C ASN A 28 3.71 8.41 -15.99
N LYS A 29 3.46 7.41 -16.83
CA LYS A 29 2.39 7.41 -17.84
C LYS A 29 1.21 6.53 -17.45
N LEU A 30 1.28 5.90 -16.28
CA LEU A 30 0.30 4.93 -15.81
C LEU A 30 -1.02 5.65 -15.50
N THR A 31 -2.06 5.26 -16.22
CA THR A 31 -3.43 5.79 -16.08
C THR A 31 -4.41 4.65 -16.33
N LEU A 32 -5.66 4.79 -15.88
CA LEU A 32 -6.70 3.76 -16.12
C LEU A 32 -6.85 3.43 -17.61
N LYS A 33 -6.80 4.45 -18.49
CA LYS A 33 -6.95 4.27 -19.95
C LYS A 33 -5.79 3.48 -20.58
N LYS A 34 -4.58 3.57 -20.03
CA LYS A 34 -3.37 2.92 -20.56
C LYS A 34 -2.92 1.75 -19.68
N PHE A 35 -3.73 1.33 -18.72
CA PHE A 35 -3.33 0.42 -17.66
C PHE A 35 -2.83 -0.90 -18.20
N ASP A 36 -3.61 -1.56 -19.07
CA ASP A 36 -3.26 -2.88 -19.62
C ASP A 36 -1.94 -2.84 -20.38
N SER A 37 -1.84 -1.98 -21.39
CA SER A 37 -0.63 -1.82 -22.19
C SER A 37 0.63 -1.48 -21.37
N ILE A 38 0.52 -0.61 -20.36
CA ILE A 38 1.66 -0.22 -19.53
C ILE A 38 2.03 -1.33 -18.55
N SER A 39 1.04 -1.96 -17.93
CA SER A 39 1.27 -3.05 -16.98
C SER A 39 1.95 -4.25 -17.64
N ASP A 40 1.55 -4.60 -18.86
CA ASP A 40 2.15 -5.70 -19.64
C ASP A 40 3.61 -5.39 -19.98
N GLN A 41 3.93 -4.14 -20.33
CA GLN A 41 5.31 -3.71 -20.54
C GLN A 41 6.13 -3.79 -19.25
N ILE A 42 5.59 -3.36 -18.11
CA ILE A 42 6.28 -3.47 -16.82
C ILE A 42 6.53 -4.95 -16.48
N ILE A 43 5.56 -5.84 -16.71
CA ILE A 43 5.69 -7.29 -16.49
C ILE A 43 6.75 -7.89 -17.42
N PHE A 44 6.83 -7.45 -18.67
CA PHE A 44 7.88 -7.87 -19.59
C PHE A 44 9.28 -7.54 -19.04
N TYR A 45 9.49 -6.32 -18.53
CA TYR A 45 10.76 -5.97 -17.89
C TYR A 45 10.98 -6.72 -16.58
N ALA A 46 9.92 -6.92 -15.77
CA ALA A 46 9.98 -7.69 -14.53
C ALA A 46 10.50 -9.12 -14.78
N ASN A 47 9.99 -9.76 -15.84
CA ASN A 47 10.32 -11.13 -16.24
C ASN A 47 11.63 -11.25 -17.02
N ASN A 48 12.30 -10.13 -17.34
CA ASN A 48 13.59 -10.16 -18.02
C ASN A 48 14.69 -10.77 -17.14
N ARG A 49 14.59 -10.56 -15.81
CA ARG A 49 15.59 -11.03 -14.83
C ARG A 49 15.10 -12.18 -13.98
N ARG A 50 15.96 -13.19 -13.75
CA ARG A 50 15.63 -14.35 -12.89
C ARG A 50 16.00 -14.20 -11.41
N ASP A 51 16.79 -13.19 -11.07
CA ASP A 51 17.36 -12.96 -9.73
C ASP A 51 16.46 -12.12 -8.80
N GLY A 52 15.27 -11.75 -9.25
CA GLY A 52 14.30 -10.99 -8.47
C GLY A 52 14.75 -9.58 -8.08
N CYS A 53 15.92 -9.10 -8.53
CA CYS A 53 16.37 -7.74 -8.24
C CYS A 53 15.48 -6.70 -8.95
N MET A 54 15.01 -7.02 -10.15
CA MET A 54 14.06 -6.18 -10.90
C MET A 54 12.73 -6.05 -10.16
N LEU A 55 12.24 -7.12 -9.52
CA LEU A 55 11.02 -7.08 -8.70
C LEU A 55 11.17 -6.12 -7.52
N ARG A 56 12.30 -6.19 -6.81
CA ARG A 56 12.62 -5.26 -5.72
C ARG A 56 12.69 -3.82 -6.21
N GLU A 57 13.28 -3.62 -7.38
CA GLU A 57 13.42 -2.30 -7.98
C GLU A 57 12.07 -1.73 -8.42
N ILE A 58 11.19 -2.56 -9.00
CA ILE A 58 9.81 -2.16 -9.33
C ILE A 58 9.08 -1.73 -8.05
N VAL A 59 9.20 -2.48 -6.95
CA VAL A 59 8.60 -2.08 -5.66
C VAL A 59 9.16 -0.73 -5.21
N ARG A 60 10.48 -0.50 -5.30
CA ARG A 60 11.09 0.79 -4.96
C ARG A 60 10.52 1.93 -5.81
N LEU A 61 10.46 1.75 -7.13
CA LEU A 61 9.97 2.75 -8.07
C LEU A 61 8.48 3.05 -7.88
N ILE A 62 7.66 2.02 -7.62
CA ILE A 62 6.26 2.17 -7.24
C ILE A 62 6.20 3.15 -6.06
N PHE A 63 6.82 2.86 -4.93
CA PHE A 63 6.74 3.73 -3.73
C PHE A 63 7.30 5.14 -3.94
N GLU A 64 8.28 5.34 -4.83
CA GLU A 64 8.78 6.68 -5.19
C GLU A 64 7.81 7.46 -6.09
N SER A 65 7.01 6.77 -6.90
CA SER A 65 6.00 7.36 -7.77
C SER A 65 4.65 7.61 -7.07
N HIS A 66 4.50 7.26 -5.78
CA HIS A 66 3.24 7.40 -5.02
C HIS A 66 3.00 8.80 -4.43
N ASP A 67 3.84 9.79 -4.74
CA ASP A 67 3.69 11.16 -4.23
C ASP A 67 2.35 11.84 -4.64
N GLU A 68 1.59 11.24 -5.57
CA GLU A 68 0.28 11.72 -6.01
C GLU A 68 -0.84 10.84 -5.43
N SER A 69 -1.46 11.30 -4.34
CA SER A 69 -2.41 10.54 -3.51
C SER A 69 -3.65 9.98 -4.22
N ASN A 70 -3.90 10.36 -5.48
CA ASN A 70 -5.02 9.90 -6.30
C ASN A 70 -4.77 8.59 -7.06
N PHE A 71 -3.51 8.14 -7.18
CA PHE A 71 -3.16 6.98 -8.01
C PHE A 71 -2.90 5.69 -7.21
N CYS A 72 -3.05 5.73 -5.88
CA CYS A 72 -2.84 4.57 -5.00
C CYS A 72 -3.62 3.32 -5.47
N ALA A 73 -4.86 3.50 -5.93
CA ALA A 73 -5.68 2.39 -6.43
C ALA A 73 -5.12 1.77 -7.72
N ILE A 74 -4.64 2.59 -8.66
CA ILE A 74 -4.06 2.10 -9.92
C ILE A 74 -2.75 1.35 -9.64
N TYR A 75 -1.91 1.87 -8.75
CA TYR A 75 -0.69 1.19 -8.36
C TYR A 75 -0.96 -0.11 -7.60
N ALA A 76 -2.00 -0.15 -6.76
CA ALA A 76 -2.40 -1.39 -6.08
C ALA A 76 -2.86 -2.45 -7.10
N GLN A 77 -3.59 -2.05 -8.14
CA GLN A 77 -3.96 -2.92 -9.26
C GLN A 77 -2.72 -3.41 -10.03
N LEU A 78 -1.72 -2.55 -10.23
CA LEU A 78 -0.46 -2.96 -10.86
C LEU A 78 0.27 -4.00 -10.00
N CYS A 79 0.34 -3.80 -8.68
CA CYS A 79 0.91 -4.77 -7.75
C CYS A 79 0.18 -6.12 -7.81
N PHE A 80 -1.15 -6.11 -7.88
CA PHE A 80 -1.96 -7.31 -8.04
C PHE A 80 -1.60 -8.04 -9.33
N ARG A 81 -1.57 -7.32 -10.47
CA ARG A 81 -1.24 -7.92 -11.77
C ARG A 81 0.19 -8.46 -11.83
N LEU A 82 1.14 -7.78 -11.21
CA LEU A 82 2.52 -8.28 -11.06
C LEU A 82 2.55 -9.57 -10.22
N MET A 83 1.78 -9.67 -9.15
CA MET A 83 1.70 -10.90 -8.38
C MET A 83 1.17 -12.10 -9.19
N GLU A 84 0.24 -11.86 -10.11
CA GLU A 84 -0.34 -12.92 -10.95
C GLU A 84 0.53 -13.32 -12.15
N ARG A 85 1.23 -12.35 -12.75
CA ARG A 85 1.89 -12.53 -14.07
C ARG A 85 3.41 -12.64 -14.03
N VAL A 86 4.03 -12.44 -12.88
CA VAL A 86 5.49 -12.63 -12.73
C VAL A 86 5.84 -14.12 -12.83
N ASP A 87 6.83 -14.43 -13.66
CA ASP A 87 7.24 -15.81 -13.94
C ASP A 87 7.73 -16.52 -12.65
N HIS A 88 7.22 -17.74 -12.41
CA HIS A 88 7.63 -18.59 -11.30
C HIS A 88 9.12 -18.99 -11.35
N LYS A 89 9.79 -18.83 -12.49
CA LYS A 89 11.24 -19.02 -12.64
C LYS A 89 12.08 -17.94 -11.97
N ILE A 90 11.49 -16.81 -11.59
CA ILE A 90 12.19 -15.77 -10.86
C ILE A 90 12.31 -16.18 -9.40
N ILE A 91 13.54 -16.29 -8.90
CA ILE A 91 13.85 -16.82 -7.58
C ILE A 91 14.61 -15.77 -6.76
N ALA A 92 14.35 -15.73 -5.46
CA ALA A 92 15.05 -14.85 -4.55
C ALA A 92 16.55 -15.18 -4.48
N ILE A 93 17.41 -14.16 -4.52
CA ILE A 93 18.86 -14.33 -4.27
C ILE A 93 19.12 -14.83 -2.84
N LYS A 94 18.28 -14.40 -1.87
CA LYS A 94 18.43 -14.74 -0.46
C LYS A 94 17.30 -15.67 -0.01
N LYS A 95 17.62 -16.62 0.86
CA LYS A 95 16.63 -17.48 1.52
C LYS A 95 15.80 -16.66 2.50
N PHE A 96 14.48 -16.87 2.48
CA PHE A 96 13.55 -16.36 3.47
C PHE A 96 13.03 -17.55 4.29
N ARG A 97 13.29 -17.57 5.61
CA ARG A 97 12.89 -18.68 6.50
C ARG A 97 13.31 -20.05 5.92
N ASN A 98 14.56 -20.16 5.48
CA ASN A 98 15.14 -21.34 4.83
C ASN A 98 14.49 -21.79 3.50
N LYS A 99 13.59 -21.00 2.90
CA LYS A 99 13.00 -21.26 1.59
C LYS A 99 13.37 -20.18 0.58
N PHE A 100 13.52 -20.60 -0.67
CA PHE A 100 13.59 -19.65 -1.78
C PHE A 100 12.18 -19.30 -2.20
N LEU A 101 11.83 -18.02 -2.11
CA LEU A 101 10.56 -17.52 -2.65
C LEU A 101 10.71 -17.29 -4.15
N GLN A 102 9.62 -17.54 -4.88
CA GLN A 102 9.61 -17.46 -6.33
C GLN A 102 8.38 -16.75 -6.88
N GLY A 103 8.50 -16.20 -8.09
CA GLY A 103 7.45 -15.54 -8.85
C GLY A 103 6.67 -14.47 -8.06
N GLY A 104 5.34 -14.49 -8.18
CA GLY A 104 4.45 -13.60 -7.45
C GLY A 104 4.58 -13.62 -5.92
N THR A 105 4.97 -14.76 -5.33
CA THR A 105 5.16 -14.86 -3.87
C THR A 105 6.40 -14.08 -3.41
N LEU A 106 7.44 -14.05 -4.25
CA LEU A 106 8.62 -13.21 -4.03
C LEU A 106 8.27 -11.73 -4.14
N PHE A 107 7.52 -11.34 -5.18
CA PHE A 107 7.07 -9.96 -5.34
C PHE A 107 6.23 -9.51 -4.13
N LYS A 108 5.25 -10.32 -3.72
CA LYS A 108 4.44 -10.07 -2.51
C LYS A 108 5.31 -9.85 -1.27
N LYS A 109 6.36 -10.68 -1.08
CA LYS A 109 7.28 -10.51 0.05
C LYS A 109 8.00 -9.18 0.01
N TYR A 110 8.55 -8.78 -1.14
CA TYR A 110 9.22 -7.47 -1.28
C TYR A 110 8.27 -6.30 -1.06
N LEU A 111 7.04 -6.40 -1.55
CA LEU A 111 6.02 -5.38 -1.35
C LEU A 111 5.70 -5.21 0.13
N LEU A 112 5.41 -6.30 0.85
CA LEU A 112 5.10 -6.27 2.28
C LEU A 112 6.28 -5.80 3.13
N ASP A 113 7.51 -6.26 2.81
CA ASP A 113 8.72 -5.80 3.51
C ASP A 113 8.92 -4.29 3.37
N ARG A 114 8.58 -3.74 2.19
CA ARG A 114 8.64 -2.29 1.96
C ARG A 114 7.56 -1.55 2.74
N CYS A 115 6.30 -2.03 2.71
CA CYS A 115 5.22 -1.46 3.51
C CYS A 115 5.58 -1.44 5.00
N GLU A 116 6.06 -2.56 5.54
CA GLU A 116 6.44 -2.65 6.95
C GLU A 116 7.58 -1.69 7.30
N LYS A 117 8.59 -1.58 6.43
CA LYS A 117 9.72 -0.68 6.64
C LYS A 117 9.27 0.78 6.68
N ASP A 118 8.48 1.20 5.70
CA ASP A 118 8.02 2.59 5.60
C ASP A 118 7.02 2.92 6.72
N PHE A 119 6.18 1.95 7.12
CA PHE A 119 5.27 2.09 8.26
C PHE A 119 6.02 2.14 9.60
N LYS A 120 7.13 1.41 9.76
CA LYS A 120 7.99 1.46 10.97
C LYS A 120 8.83 2.72 11.04
N LYS A 121 9.30 3.23 9.90
CA LYS A 121 9.99 4.52 9.82
C LYS A 121 9.10 5.64 10.38
N GLY A 122 7.79 5.52 10.19
CA GLY A 122 6.83 6.55 10.57
C GLY A 122 6.97 7.79 9.69
N TRP A 123 6.07 8.75 9.89
CA TRP A 123 6.06 10.02 9.17
C TRP A 123 5.99 11.21 10.13
N LYS A 124 6.42 11.01 11.38
CA LYS A 124 6.53 12.07 12.37
C LYS A 124 7.57 13.08 11.94
N VAL A 125 7.15 14.32 11.77
CA VAL A 125 8.06 15.44 11.51
C VAL A 125 8.34 16.13 12.83
N ASN A 126 9.61 16.22 13.23
CA ASN A 126 9.97 17.04 14.36
C ASN A 126 9.81 18.52 13.94
N MET A 127 8.79 19.21 14.47
CA MET A 127 8.45 20.60 14.13
C MET A 127 9.60 21.60 14.37
N MET A 128 10.69 21.19 15.04
CA MET A 128 11.82 22.04 15.37
C MET A 128 12.89 22.19 14.26
N SER A 129 12.76 21.55 13.09
CA SER A 129 13.70 21.76 11.98
C SER A 129 13.06 22.52 10.81
N TYR A 130 13.68 23.63 10.44
CA TYR A 130 13.35 24.53 9.33
C TYR A 130 13.08 23.77 8.01
N GLU A 131 11.81 23.73 7.62
CA GLU A 131 11.25 24.04 6.30
C GLU A 131 9.83 23.45 6.25
N ASN A 132 8.81 24.32 6.29
CA ASN A 132 7.39 23.93 6.27
C ASN A 132 7.07 22.96 5.10
N TYR A 133 7.81 23.07 3.99
CA TYR A 133 7.64 22.23 2.81
C TYR A 133 8.02 20.75 3.00
N GLU A 134 9.20 20.46 3.56
CA GLU A 134 9.65 19.07 3.75
C GLU A 134 8.78 18.35 4.79
N ALA A 135 8.34 19.07 5.83
CA ALA A 135 7.39 18.56 6.80
C ALA A 135 6.04 18.18 6.16
N ILE A 136 5.47 19.08 5.35
CA ILE A 136 4.22 18.83 4.61
C ILE A 136 4.39 17.63 3.67
N LYS A 137 5.54 17.52 3.01
CA LYS A 137 5.84 16.41 2.09
C LYS A 137 5.89 15.06 2.80
N ILE A 138 6.61 14.97 3.91
CA ILE A 138 6.71 13.73 4.71
C ILE A 138 5.33 13.30 5.21
N ARG A 139 4.52 14.25 5.71
CA ARG A 139 3.15 13.97 6.15
C ARG A 139 2.27 13.47 5.00
N LYS A 140 2.32 14.11 3.83
CA LYS A 140 1.60 13.66 2.63
C LYS A 140 2.01 12.24 2.21
N GLN A 141 3.30 11.93 2.26
CA GLN A 141 3.83 10.59 1.97
C GLN A 141 3.32 9.55 2.97
N GLY A 142 3.27 9.89 4.26
CA GLY A 142 2.69 9.05 5.31
C GLY A 142 1.23 8.69 5.05
N LEU A 143 0.41 9.71 4.76
CA LEU A 143 -1.00 9.50 4.42
C LEU A 143 -1.17 8.70 3.11
N GLY A 144 -0.32 8.94 2.11
CA GLY A 144 -0.29 8.17 0.87
C GLY A 144 0.01 6.69 1.11
N LEU A 145 0.98 6.38 1.99
CA LEU A 145 1.29 5.00 2.38
C LEU A 145 0.08 4.30 3.02
N ILE A 146 -0.64 4.98 3.92
CA ILE A 146 -1.82 4.42 4.59
C ILE A 146 -2.93 4.12 3.58
N ARG A 147 -3.20 5.05 2.66
CA ARG A 147 -4.15 4.83 1.56
C ARG A 147 -3.74 3.65 0.70
N PHE A 148 -2.46 3.56 0.35
CA PHE A 148 -1.94 2.46 -0.46
C PHE A 148 -2.07 1.10 0.24
N ILE A 149 -1.74 1.01 1.52
CA ILE A 149 -1.95 -0.19 2.34
C ILE A 149 -3.45 -0.58 2.35
N GLY A 150 -4.35 0.39 2.48
CA GLY A 150 -5.79 0.16 2.41
C GLY A 150 -6.23 -0.42 1.06
N GLU A 151 -5.73 0.14 -0.06
CA GLU A 151 -6.02 -0.37 -1.41
C GLU A 151 -5.44 -1.78 -1.64
N LEU A 152 -4.25 -2.08 -1.13
CA LEU A 152 -3.68 -3.43 -1.18
C LEU A 152 -4.50 -4.46 -0.39
N PHE A 153 -5.13 -4.05 0.71
CA PHE A 153 -6.04 -4.90 1.47
C PHE A 153 -7.36 -5.17 0.74
N LYS A 154 -7.90 -4.17 0.04
CA LYS A 154 -9.08 -4.36 -0.82
C LYS A 154 -8.85 -5.43 -1.89
N LEU A 155 -7.64 -5.49 -2.42
CA LEU A 155 -7.21 -6.50 -3.39
C LEU A 155 -6.75 -7.83 -2.76
N LYS A 156 -6.95 -8.03 -1.45
CA LYS A 156 -6.55 -9.24 -0.69
C LYS A 156 -5.05 -9.56 -0.79
N ILE A 157 -4.22 -8.58 -1.14
CA ILE A 157 -2.76 -8.73 -1.16
C ILE A 157 -2.26 -8.79 0.27
N ILE A 158 -2.74 -7.86 1.11
CA ILE A 158 -2.46 -7.83 2.55
C ILE A 158 -3.48 -8.70 3.28
N ALA A 159 -3.01 -9.49 4.24
CA ALA A 159 -3.87 -10.35 5.05
C ALA A 159 -4.52 -9.55 6.20
N LYS A 160 -5.70 -10.02 6.69
CA LYS A 160 -6.41 -9.38 7.81
C LYS A 160 -5.53 -9.15 9.04
N LYS A 161 -4.64 -10.10 9.35
CA LYS A 161 -3.71 -10.00 10.49
C LYS A 161 -2.82 -8.75 10.40
N THR A 162 -2.21 -8.51 9.24
CA THR A 162 -1.34 -7.35 9.03
C THR A 162 -2.14 -6.04 9.09
N MET A 163 -3.40 -6.04 8.64
CA MET A 163 -4.27 -4.87 8.76
C MET A 163 -4.60 -4.54 10.22
N HIS A 164 -4.96 -5.55 11.01
CA HIS A 164 -5.18 -5.40 12.46
C HIS A 164 -3.94 -4.87 13.18
N GLU A 165 -2.75 -5.39 12.85
CA GLU A 165 -1.48 -4.88 13.39
C GLU A 165 -1.24 -3.40 13.05
N CYS A 166 -1.62 -2.96 11.84
CA CYS A 166 -1.57 -1.55 11.45
C CYS A 166 -2.52 -0.68 12.29
N ILE A 167 -3.79 -1.11 12.45
CA ILE A 167 -4.81 -0.39 13.24
C ILE A 167 -4.38 -0.28 14.71
N GLU A 168 -3.94 -1.38 15.31
CA GLU A 168 -3.47 -1.40 16.70
C GLU A 168 -2.29 -0.46 16.92
N LYS A 169 -1.36 -0.39 15.96
CA LYS A 169 -0.21 0.51 16.06
C LYS A 169 -0.64 1.98 15.99
N LEU A 170 -1.59 2.33 15.14
CA LEU A 170 -2.14 3.69 15.06
C LEU A 170 -2.87 4.06 16.37
N LEU A 171 -3.69 3.17 16.92
CA LEU A 171 -4.40 3.41 18.18
C LEU A 171 -3.50 3.52 19.42
N LYS A 172 -2.33 2.85 19.41
CA LYS A 172 -1.33 2.94 20.50
C LYS A 172 -0.64 4.29 20.58
N LEU A 173 -0.61 5.06 19.50
CA LEU A 173 0.05 6.36 19.41
C LEU A 173 -1.00 7.44 19.08
N PRO A 174 -1.74 7.95 20.07
CA PRO A 174 -2.83 8.90 19.86
C PRO A 174 -2.33 10.34 19.61
N GLU A 175 -1.42 10.49 18.67
CA GLU A 175 -1.03 11.78 18.11
C GLU A 175 -1.97 12.14 16.94
N GLU A 176 -2.08 13.43 16.63
CA GLU A 176 -3.08 13.91 15.66
C GLU A 176 -2.89 13.29 14.26
N GLU A 177 -1.64 13.10 13.83
CA GLU A 177 -1.31 12.56 12.51
C GLU A 177 -1.68 11.07 12.38
N GLU A 178 -1.43 10.28 13.42
CA GLU A 178 -1.82 8.88 13.49
C GLU A 178 -3.35 8.72 13.56
N MET A 179 -4.04 9.62 14.26
CA MET A 179 -5.50 9.61 14.33
C MET A 179 -6.14 9.98 12.98
N GLU A 180 -5.59 10.98 12.27
CA GLU A 180 -6.01 11.30 10.90
C GLU A 180 -5.79 10.09 9.96
N SER A 181 -4.62 9.46 10.05
CA SER A 181 -4.27 8.25 9.30
C SER A 181 -5.23 7.10 9.58
N LEU A 182 -5.57 6.88 10.86
CA LEU A 182 -6.53 5.87 11.29
C LEU A 182 -7.90 6.11 10.67
N CYS A 183 -8.40 7.35 10.70
CA CYS A 183 -9.69 7.70 10.12
C CYS A 183 -9.71 7.45 8.60
N ILE A 184 -8.65 7.82 7.89
CA ILE A 184 -8.51 7.54 6.46
C ILE A 184 -8.52 6.03 6.19
N LEU A 185 -7.74 5.27 6.96
CA LEU A 185 -7.66 3.82 6.82
C LEU A 185 -9.04 3.18 7.02
N MET A 186 -9.73 3.51 8.10
CA MET A 186 -11.05 2.97 8.43
C MET A 186 -12.10 3.30 7.37
N ASN A 187 -12.05 4.49 6.76
CA ASN A 187 -12.93 4.81 5.62
C ASN A 187 -12.71 3.90 4.41
N ILE A 188 -11.48 3.43 4.18
CA ILE A 188 -11.12 2.58 3.03
C ILE A 188 -11.42 1.11 3.32
N VAL A 189 -11.00 0.60 4.49
CA VAL A 189 -11.03 -0.84 4.79
C VAL A 189 -12.11 -1.26 5.76
N GLY A 190 -12.70 -0.32 6.51
CA GLY A 190 -13.55 -0.61 7.67
C GLY A 190 -14.73 -1.50 7.34
N LYS A 191 -15.50 -1.19 6.29
CA LYS A 191 -16.62 -2.02 5.81
C LYS A 191 -16.20 -3.46 5.48
N GLN A 192 -15.10 -3.61 4.75
CA GLN A 192 -14.60 -4.92 4.36
C GLN A 192 -14.06 -5.70 5.56
N LEU A 193 -13.40 -5.01 6.49
CA LEU A 193 -12.85 -5.61 7.70
C LEU A 193 -13.97 -6.08 8.64
N ASP A 194 -14.99 -5.24 8.90
CA ASP A 194 -16.17 -5.61 9.68
C ASP A 194 -16.88 -6.84 9.11
N TYR A 195 -17.07 -6.91 7.79
CA TYR A 195 -17.67 -8.07 7.13
C TYR A 195 -16.82 -9.35 7.32
N ILE A 196 -15.50 -9.25 7.17
CA ILE A 196 -14.58 -10.38 7.36
C ILE A 196 -14.60 -10.87 8.82
N GLU A 197 -14.63 -9.95 9.79
CA GLU A 197 -14.64 -10.27 11.22
C GLU A 197 -15.98 -10.90 11.62
N SER A 198 -17.11 -10.32 11.19
CA SER A 198 -18.45 -10.85 11.42
C SER A 198 -18.61 -12.27 10.86
N ASN A 199 -18.13 -12.53 9.64
CA ASN A 199 -18.17 -13.87 9.05
C ASN A 199 -17.32 -14.91 9.80
N ASN A 200 -16.25 -14.48 10.49
CA ASN A 200 -15.40 -15.36 11.28
C ASN A 200 -15.85 -15.47 12.75
N ASN A 201 -16.96 -14.82 13.13
CA ASN A 201 -17.39 -14.65 14.53
C ASN A 201 -16.30 -14.03 15.42
N GLU A 202 -15.45 -13.17 14.85
CA GLU A 202 -14.41 -12.43 15.57
C GLU A 202 -14.93 -11.01 15.88
N GLN A 203 -14.71 -10.51 17.10
CA GLN A 203 -15.15 -9.18 17.54
C GLN A 203 -13.98 -8.20 17.70
N ARG A 204 -12.94 -8.30 16.87
CA ARG A 204 -11.74 -7.45 17.01
C ARG A 204 -11.97 -5.98 16.71
N MET A 205 -13.04 -5.66 15.99
CA MET A 205 -13.40 -4.28 15.66
C MET A 205 -13.97 -3.53 16.87
N GLU A 206 -14.58 -4.22 17.83
CA GLU A 206 -15.23 -3.56 18.97
C GLU A 206 -14.23 -2.79 19.86
N PRO A 207 -13.12 -3.41 20.32
CA PRO A 207 -12.11 -2.69 21.10
C PRO A 207 -11.50 -1.49 20.37
N TYR A 208 -11.43 -1.54 19.03
CA TYR A 208 -10.91 -0.42 18.25
C TYR A 208 -11.85 0.78 18.30
N PHE A 209 -13.16 0.54 18.15
CA PHE A 209 -14.16 1.61 18.18
C PHE A 209 -14.42 2.12 19.60
N GLU A 210 -14.34 1.27 20.62
CA GLU A 210 -14.33 1.71 22.02
C GLU A 210 -13.17 2.67 22.27
N ARG A 211 -11.95 2.30 21.83
CA ARG A 211 -10.79 3.17 21.97
C ARG A 211 -10.94 4.48 21.18
N MET A 212 -11.52 4.45 19.98
CA MET A 212 -11.79 5.67 19.21
C MET A 212 -12.82 6.57 19.91
N LYS A 213 -13.84 6.00 20.55
CA LYS A 213 -14.82 6.75 21.36
C LYS A 213 -14.15 7.44 22.56
N GLU A 214 -13.29 6.74 23.29
CA GLU A 214 -12.50 7.34 24.37
C GLU A 214 -11.66 8.52 23.86
N LEU A 215 -10.93 8.32 22.76
CA LEU A 215 -10.07 9.35 22.17
C LEU A 215 -10.87 10.56 21.67
N SER A 216 -12.09 10.36 21.15
CA SER A 216 -12.96 11.47 20.71
C SER A 216 -13.34 12.44 21.84
N THR A 217 -13.30 11.98 23.09
CA THR A 217 -13.59 12.81 24.27
C THR A 217 -12.32 13.37 24.94
N SER A 218 -11.14 12.93 24.51
CA SER A 218 -9.86 13.29 25.13
C SER A 218 -9.52 14.77 24.96
N PRO A 219 -9.09 15.50 26.01
CA PRO A 219 -8.67 16.89 25.87
C PRO A 219 -7.38 17.08 25.06
N ASN A 220 -6.60 16.00 24.84
CA ASN A 220 -5.30 16.06 24.17
C ASN A 220 -5.37 16.11 22.64
N LEU A 221 -6.57 16.02 22.05
CA LEU A 221 -6.77 16.07 20.60
C LEU A 221 -7.52 17.34 20.20
N SER A 222 -7.15 17.93 19.06
CA SER A 222 -7.91 19.03 18.47
C SER A 222 -9.33 18.60 18.10
N ASN A 223 -10.24 19.58 18.06
CA ASN A 223 -11.63 19.36 17.66
C ASN A 223 -11.74 18.76 16.26
N GLN A 224 -10.84 19.12 15.34
CA GLN A 224 -10.81 18.54 13.98
C GLN A 224 -10.62 17.02 14.02
N ILE A 225 -9.65 16.52 14.79
CA ILE A 225 -9.43 15.08 14.92
C ILE A 225 -10.60 14.39 15.62
N LYS A 226 -11.18 15.02 16.64
CA LYS A 226 -12.38 14.50 17.32
C LYS A 226 -13.55 14.33 16.36
N PHE A 227 -13.80 15.33 15.50
CA PHE A 227 -14.83 15.25 14.47
C PHE A 227 -14.57 14.13 13.46
N LEU A 228 -13.31 13.94 13.03
CA LEU A 228 -12.96 12.82 12.15
C LEU A 228 -13.21 11.45 12.80
N LEU A 229 -12.87 11.30 14.08
CA LEU A 229 -13.13 10.06 14.83
C LEU A 229 -14.63 9.81 14.95
N MET A 230 -15.41 10.83 15.34
CA MET A 230 -16.87 10.76 15.42
C MET A 230 -17.50 10.42 14.08
N ASP A 231 -17.04 11.02 12.99
CA ASP A 231 -17.52 10.74 11.64
C ASP A 231 -17.34 9.26 11.25
N VAL A 232 -16.22 8.64 11.63
CA VAL A 232 -15.95 7.22 11.36
C VAL A 232 -16.80 6.30 12.25
N ILE A 233 -16.98 6.67 13.52
CA ILE A 233 -17.86 5.95 14.46
C ILE A 233 -19.30 5.96 13.92
N ASP A 234 -19.81 7.15 13.60
CA ASP A 234 -21.13 7.34 13.01
C ASP A 234 -21.28 6.57 11.69
N LEU A 235 -20.22 6.50 10.87
CA LEU A 235 -20.23 5.74 9.62
C LEU A 235 -20.42 4.24 9.88
N ARG A 236 -19.73 3.66 10.88
CA ARG A 236 -19.90 2.25 11.28
C ARG A 236 -21.30 2.00 11.84
N ASP A 237 -21.79 2.88 12.71
CA ASP A 237 -23.13 2.77 13.31
C ASP A 237 -24.24 2.84 12.24
N ASN A 238 -24.01 3.57 11.16
CA ASN A 238 -24.87 3.61 9.97
C ASN A 238 -24.59 2.48 8.95
N ALA A 239 -24.00 1.37 9.40
CA ALA A 239 -23.66 0.21 8.57
C ALA A 239 -22.82 0.55 7.33
N TRP A 240 -21.85 1.46 7.49
CA TRP A 240 -20.94 1.93 6.46
C TRP A 240 -21.63 2.61 5.26
N LYS A 241 -22.77 3.24 5.49
CA LYS A 241 -23.49 4.05 4.49
C LYS A 241 -23.18 5.54 4.70
N PRO A 242 -22.60 6.24 3.71
CA PRO A 242 -22.38 7.69 3.79
C PRO A 242 -23.70 8.45 3.95
N ARG A 243 -23.72 9.53 4.73
CA ARG A 243 -24.87 10.45 4.82
C ARG A 243 -25.04 11.20 3.50
N GLU A 244 -26.26 11.29 2.98
CA GLU A 244 -26.59 11.80 1.63
C GLU A 244 -26.02 13.20 1.33
N SER A 245 -25.90 14.07 2.34
CA SER A 245 -25.35 15.43 2.21
C SER A 245 -23.83 15.51 1.95
N ARG A 246 -23.07 14.43 2.13
CA ARG A 246 -21.60 14.41 1.99
C ARG A 246 -21.09 13.66 0.76
N SER A 247 -21.98 13.00 0.04
CA SER A 247 -21.70 12.28 -1.22
C SER A 247 -20.99 13.16 -2.26
N GLU A 248 -21.27 14.47 -2.23
CA GLU A 248 -20.75 15.45 -3.18
C GLU A 248 -19.35 15.96 -2.77
N ILE A 249 -19.04 16.05 -1.48
CA ILE A 249 -17.76 16.56 -0.97
C ILE A 249 -16.61 15.56 -1.25
N PHE A 250 -16.86 14.25 -1.12
CA PHE A 250 -15.86 13.24 -1.45
C PHE A 250 -15.65 13.05 -2.96
N LYS A 251 -16.68 13.32 -3.78
CA LYS A 251 -16.58 13.33 -5.26
C LYS A 251 -15.78 14.53 -5.77
N LEU A 252 -15.81 15.66 -5.07
CA LEU A 252 -15.01 16.84 -5.42
C LEU A 252 -13.51 16.65 -5.15
N ASN A 253 -13.15 15.91 -4.09
CA ASN A 253 -11.74 15.63 -3.74
C ASN A 253 -11.13 14.42 -4.47
N SER A 254 -11.88 13.75 -5.35
CA SER A 254 -11.40 12.62 -6.17
C SER A 254 -11.37 12.92 -7.68
N ASN A 255 -11.70 14.16 -8.07
CA ASN A 255 -11.68 14.63 -9.46
C ASN A 255 -10.73 15.83 -9.68
N VAL A 256 -9.71 16.02 -8.84
CA VAL A 256 -8.60 16.95 -9.10
C VAL A 256 -7.29 16.19 -9.00
#